data_AF-A0A3P3T9S1-F1
#
_entry.id   AF-A0A3P3T9S1-F1
#
_cell.length_a   1.000
_cell.length_b   1.000
_cell.length_c   1.000
_cell.angle_alpha   90.00
_cell.angle_beta   90.00
_cell.angle_gamma   90.00
#
_symmetry.space_group_name_H-M   'P 1'
#
loop_
_entity.id
_entity.type
_entity.pdbx_description
1 polymer ?
#
loop_
_entity_poly.entity_id
_entity_poly.type
_entity_poly.pdbx_seq_one_letter_code
_entity_poly.pdbx_strand_id
1 'polypeptide(L)' 'MNSFTRTITPNGFTEKLVYEGKVYEKRYVKDKSGWTGLNKAWDLENLPDDLIWALKGNEELEIMEALARD' A
#
# COMPACT_ATOMS: atom_id res chain seq x y z
N MET A 1 -2.65 -12.90 -9.60
CA MET A 1 -2.29 -13.23 -8.21
C MET A 1 -2.17 -11.93 -7.45
N ASN A 2 -3.02 -11.76 -6.45
CA ASN A 2 -3.05 -10.57 -5.62
C ASN A 2 -1.90 -10.65 -4.61
N SER A 3 -1.18 -9.54 -4.37
CA SER A 3 -0.09 -9.52 -3.40
C SER A 3 0.17 -8.12 -2.87
N PHE A 4 0.56 -8.04 -1.61
CA PHE A 4 1.02 -6.83 -0.98
C PHE A 4 2.46 -7.03 -0.50
N THR A 5 3.32 -6.06 -0.77
CA THR A 5 4.71 -6.06 -0.32
C THR A 5 5.09 -4.69 0.20
N ARG A 6 5.64 -4.65 1.40
CA ARG A 6 6.24 -3.44 1.99
C ARG A 6 7.74 -3.63 2.07
N THR A 7 8.48 -2.77 1.39
CA THR A 7 9.95 -2.74 1.42
C THR A 7 10.40 -1.54 2.23
N ILE A 8 11.04 -1.80 3.39
CA ILE A 8 11.60 -0.76 4.24
C ILE A 8 13.03 -0.46 3.79
N THR A 9 13.37 0.82 3.68
CA THR A 9 14.71 1.32 3.34
C THR A 9 15.20 2.28 4.42
N PRO A 10 16.51 2.55 4.53
CA PRO A 10 17.03 3.55 5.48
C PRO A 10 16.42 4.96 5.29
N ASN A 11 15.99 5.25 4.06
CA ASN A 11 15.49 6.56 3.65
C ASN A 11 13.96 6.60 3.48
N GLY A 12 13.21 5.57 3.90
CA GLY A 12 11.81 5.49 3.49
C GLY A 12 11.21 4.09 3.53
N PHE A 13 10.03 3.95 2.93
CA PHE A 13 9.49 2.64 2.57
C PHE A 13 8.69 2.74 1.27
N THR A 14 8.62 1.61 0.56
CA THR A 14 7.79 1.45 -0.63
C THR A 14 6.78 0.36 -0.36
N GLU A 15 5.50 0.65 -0.60
CA GLU A 15 4.41 -0.31 -0.55
C GLU A 15 3.96 -0.59 -1.96
N LYS A 16 3.86 -1.86 -2.33
CA LYS A 16 3.42 -2.31 -3.63
C LYS A 16 2.26 -3.27 -3.47
N LEU A 17 1.17 -2.96 -4.13
CA LEU A 17 -0.04 -3.78 -4.21
C LEU A 17 -0.21 -4.25 -5.65
N VAL A 18 -0.37 -5.55 -5.84
CA VAL A 18 -0.83 -6.15 -7.09
C VAL A 18 -2.23 -6.65 -6.84
N TYR A 19 -3.21 -6.14 -7.57
CA TYR A 19 -4.62 -6.53 -7.46
C TYR A 19 -5.23 -6.63 -8.86
N GLU A 20 -5.82 -7.77 -9.19
CA GLU A 20 -6.42 -8.06 -10.51
C GLU A 20 -5.49 -7.75 -11.71
N GLY A 21 -4.18 -7.93 -11.53
CA GLY A 21 -3.18 -7.64 -12.58
C GLY A 21 -2.82 -6.16 -12.72
N LYS A 22 -3.45 -5.26 -11.96
CA LYS A 22 -3.02 -3.86 -11.80
C LYS A 22 -1.96 -3.76 -10.71
N VAL A 23 -1.03 -2.83 -10.88
CA VAL A 23 0.05 -2.56 -9.91
C VAL A 23 -0.14 -1.16 -9.36
N TYR A 24 -0.24 -1.07 -8.05
CA TYR A 24 -0.29 0.18 -7.30
C TYR A 24 0.96 0.31 -6.45
N GLU A 25 1.57 1.49 -6.45
CA GLU A 25 2.79 1.76 -5.70
C GLU A 25 2.67 3.04 -4.89
N LYS A 26 3.06 2.95 -3.63
CA LYS A 26 3.07 4.05 -2.69
C LYS A 26 4.46 4.18 -2.10
N ARG A 27 5.04 5.37 -2.19
CA ARG A 27 6.42 5.61 -1.78
C ARG A 27 6.49 6.70 -0.73
N TYR A 28 7.15 6.40 0.36
CA TYR A 28 7.48 7.32 1.42
C TYR A 28 8.98 7.49 1.52
N VAL A 29 9.41 8.73 1.69
CA VAL A 29 10.79 9.04 2.07
C VAL A 29 10.81 9.69 3.43
N LYS A 30 11.84 9.39 4.19
CA LYS A 30 12.15 10.05 5.46
C LYS A 30 13.18 11.13 5.17
N ASP A 31 12.77 12.38 5.33
CA ASP A 31 13.65 13.54 5.26
C ASP A 31 13.86 14.14 6.66
N LYS A 32 14.55 15.29 6.74
CA LYS A 32 14.85 15.97 8.00
C LYS A 32 13.60 16.50 8.73
N SER A 33 12.47 16.59 8.05
CA SER A 33 11.20 17.11 8.55
C SER A 33 10.20 16.00 8.90
N GLY A 34 10.48 14.75 8.56
CA GLY A 34 9.65 13.60 8.91
C GLY A 34 9.42 12.66 7.71
N TRP A 35 8.24 12.03 7.69
CA TRP A 35 7.83 11.17 6.58
C TRP A 35 7.12 11.99 5.51
N THR A 36 7.72 12.09 4.34
CA THR A 36 7.16 12.73 3.15
C THR A 36 6.72 11.65 2.16
N GLY A 37 5.42 11.51 1.94
CA GLY A 37 4.91 10.66 0.86
C GLY A 37 5.20 11.30 -0.51
N LEU A 38 5.93 10.59 -1.37
CA LEU A 38 6.23 11.02 -2.74
C LEU A 38 5.12 10.62 -3.72
N ASN A 39 4.57 9.41 -3.54
CA ASN A 39 3.35 8.96 -4.19
C ASN A 39 2.33 8.71 -3.07
N LYS A 40 1.47 9.70 -2.81
CA LYS A 40 0.68 9.75 -1.57
C LYS A 40 -0.62 8.95 -1.59
N ALA A 41 -1.23 8.76 -2.75
CA ALA A 41 -2.53 8.13 -2.85
C ALA A 41 -2.43 6.81 -3.61
N TRP A 42 -2.94 5.75 -3.01
CA TRP A 42 -3.40 4.59 -3.75
C TRP A 42 -4.43 5.08 -4.77
N ASP A 43 -4.36 4.59 -6.00
CA ASP A 43 -5.44 4.81 -6.97
C ASP A 43 -6.59 3.86 -6.62
N LEU A 44 -7.44 4.30 -5.69
CA LEU A 44 -8.43 3.47 -5.01
C LEU A 44 -9.70 3.21 -5.84
N GLU A 45 -9.86 3.83 -7.02
CA GLU A 45 -11.11 3.79 -7.80
C GLU A 45 -11.59 2.38 -8.18
N ASN A 46 -10.68 1.41 -8.21
CA ASN A 46 -10.98 0.03 -8.62
C ASN A 46 -10.62 -1.01 -7.55
N LEU A 47 -10.52 -0.60 -6.28
CA LEU A 47 -10.28 -1.54 -5.18
C LEU A 47 -11.57 -1.79 -4.39
N PRO A 48 -11.78 -3.02 -3.88
CA PRO A 48 -12.84 -3.32 -2.92
C PRO A 48 -12.79 -2.41 -1.69
N ASP A 49 -13.95 -2.08 -1.13
CA ASP A 49 -14.04 -1.20 0.03
C ASP A 49 -13.20 -1.72 1.21
N ASP A 50 -13.23 -3.01 1.51
CA ASP A 50 -12.46 -3.62 2.59
C ASP A 50 -10.94 -3.48 2.38
N LEU A 51 -10.46 -3.67 1.15
CA LEU A 51 -9.07 -3.43 0.79
C LEU A 51 -8.71 -1.93 0.89
N ILE A 52 -9.61 -1.03 0.49
CA ILE A 52 -9.43 0.42 0.65
C ILE A 52 -9.30 0.79 2.13
N TRP A 53 -10.16 0.24 2.99
CA TRP A 53 -10.13 0.48 4.43
C TRP A 53 -8.83 -0.02 5.05
N ALA A 54 -8.41 -1.25 4.73
CA ALA A 54 -7.15 -1.83 5.21
C ALA A 54 -5.92 -1.00 4.77
N LEU A 55 -5.90 -0.54 3.51
CA LEU A 55 -4.82 0.29 2.96
C LEU A 55 -4.76 1.69 3.60
N LYS A 56 -5.91 2.25 4.03
CA LYS A 56 -5.98 3.53 4.75
C LYS A 56 -5.60 3.37 6.23
N GLY A 57 -5.99 2.26 6.86
CA GLY A 57 -5.60 1.90 8.22
C GLY A 57 -4.11 1.57 8.35
N ASN A 58 -3.46 1.24 7.23
CA ASN A 58 -2.04 0.88 7.16
C ASN A 58 -1.72 -0.42 7.93
N GLU A 59 -2.73 -1.27 8.11
CA GLU A 59 -2.68 -2.53 8.87
C GLU A 59 -2.35 -3.69 7.94
N GLU A 60 -1.11 -4.18 8.01
CA GLU A 60 -0.60 -5.20 7.09
C GLU A 60 -1.40 -6.51 7.12
N LEU A 61 -1.86 -6.92 8.31
CA LEU A 61 -2.67 -8.13 8.48
C LEU A 61 -4.03 -7.99 7.78
N GLU A 62 -4.72 -6.86 7.96
CA GLU A 62 -6.01 -6.62 7.31
C GLU A 62 -5.85 -6.56 5.78
N ILE A 63 -4.75 -5.98 5.28
CA ILE A 63 -4.46 -5.95 3.84
C ILE A 63 -4.28 -7.37 3.30
N MET A 64 -3.54 -8.23 4.01
CA MET A 64 -3.36 -9.62 3.61
C MET A 64 -4.67 -10.42 3.67
N GLU A 65 -5.49 -10.20 4.69
CA GLU A 65 -6.80 -10.84 4.82
C GLU A 65 -7.77 -10.42 3.71
N ALA A 66 -7.83 -9.13 3.36
CA ALA A 66 -8.63 -8.63 2.25
C ALA A 66 -8.20 -9.26 0.92
N LEU A 67 -6.88 -9.37 0.68
CA LEU A 67 -6.35 -9.97 -0.55
C LEU A 67 -6.58 -11.48 -0.66
N ALA A 68 -6.84 -12.18 0.45
CA ALA A 68 -7.09 -13.62 0.48
C ALA A 68 -8.58 -13.99 0.26
N ARG A 69 -9.47 -12.99 0.30
CA ARG A 69 -10.92 -13.18 0.14
C ARG A 69 -11.41 -13.00 -1.30
N ASP A 70 -10.59 -12.39 -2.16
CA ASP A 70 -10.75 -12.25 -3.61
C ASP A 70 -9.92 -13.28 -4.39
#